data_AF-A0A2K8X921-F1
#
_entry.id   AF-A0A2K8X921-F1
#
_cell.length_a   1.000
_cell.length_b   1.000
_cell.length_c   1.000
_cell.angle_alpha   90.00
_cell.angle_beta   90.00
_cell.angle_gamma   90.00
#
_symmetry.space_group_name_H-M   'P 1'
#
loop_
_entity.id
_entity.type
_entity.pdbx_description
1 polymer ?
#
loop_
_entity_poly.entity_id
_entity_poly.type
_entity_poly.pdbx_seq_one_letter_code
_entity_poly.pdbx_strand_id
1 'polypeptide(L)'
;MHAIINKVKPVKKDSVEKMEHDLVQYTGSYEIDMNEYYVATWEGKLALFSLPSVSPAESMQLYKHIEGDKFQRIREDGNLGEVLSFERDEPGKIVLMKEQDNYILTKVER
;
A
#
# COMPACT_ATOMS: atom_id res chain seq x y z
N MET A 1 24.75 -4.25 -29.78
CA MET A 1 24.60 -3.94 -28.33
C MET A 1 24.06 -2.51 -28.27
N HIS A 2 22.83 -2.19 -27.91
CA HIS A 2 22.07 -2.58 -26.72
C HIS A 2 20.56 -2.50 -27.02
N ALA A 3 19.84 -3.57 -26.71
CA ALA A 3 18.39 -3.54 -26.55
C ALA A 3 18.08 -3.28 -25.06
N ILE A 4 16.85 -2.85 -24.76
CA ILE A 4 16.27 -2.66 -23.41
C ILE A 4 16.51 -1.27 -22.77
N ILE A 5 15.90 -0.20 -23.31
CA ILE A 5 15.54 0.99 -22.51
C ILE A 5 14.06 1.43 -22.74
N ASN A 6 13.30 0.79 -23.64
CA ASN A 6 12.02 1.34 -24.08
C ASN A 6 10.75 0.70 -23.49
N LYS A 7 10.70 0.39 -22.18
CA LYS A 7 9.50 -0.24 -21.58
C LYS A 7 8.94 0.38 -20.30
N VAL A 8 9.28 1.63 -20.01
CA VAL A 8 8.56 2.39 -18.97
C VAL A 8 8.10 3.70 -19.58
N LYS A 9 6.80 3.80 -19.89
CA LYS A 9 6.19 5.10 -20.24
C LYS A 9 6.36 6.01 -19.02
N PRO A 10 6.82 7.27 -19.17
CA PRO A 10 6.75 8.22 -18.08
C PRO A 10 5.27 8.36 -17.68
N VAL A 11 4.95 8.00 -16.43
CA VAL A 11 3.60 8.17 -15.90
C VAL A 11 3.35 9.68 -15.85
N LYS A 12 2.33 10.15 -16.58
CA LYS A 12 1.99 11.58 -16.62
C LYS A 12 1.59 12.04 -15.22
N LYS A 13 2.01 13.24 -14.83
CA LYS A 13 1.73 13.84 -13.51
C LYS A 13 0.23 13.78 -13.14
N ASP A 14 -0.66 14.11 -14.08
CA ASP A 14 -2.12 14.01 -13.88
C ASP A 14 -2.61 12.60 -13.57
N SER A 15 -1.89 11.56 -14.04
CA SER A 15 -2.23 10.16 -13.77
C SER A 15 -1.77 9.73 -12.38
N VAL A 16 -0.69 10.31 -11.85
CA VAL A 16 -0.24 10.08 -10.48
C VAL A 16 -1.19 10.74 -9.49
N GLU A 17 -1.58 11.99 -9.73
CA GLU A 17 -2.52 12.73 -8.86
C GLU A 17 -3.89 12.03 -8.77
N LYS A 18 -4.39 11.51 -9.90
CA LYS A 18 -5.63 10.71 -9.90
C LYS A 18 -5.48 9.39 -9.14
N MET A 19 -4.37 8.67 -9.34
CA MET A 19 -4.11 7.45 -8.59
C MET A 19 -4.00 7.73 -7.09
N GLU A 20 -3.29 8.78 -6.68
CA GLU A 20 -3.17 9.14 -5.27
C GLU A 20 -4.54 9.48 -4.67
N HIS A 21 -5.40 10.19 -5.39
CA HIS A 21 -6.78 10.44 -4.96
C HIS A 21 -7.56 9.14 -4.72
N ASP A 22 -7.41 8.16 -5.63
CA ASP A 22 -8.04 6.84 -5.47
C ASP A 22 -7.40 6.03 -4.32
N LEU A 23 -6.13 6.27 -3.98
CA LEU A 23 -5.43 5.56 -2.92
C LEU A 23 -5.70 6.13 -1.51
N VAL A 24 -6.12 7.40 -1.40
CA VAL A 24 -6.41 8.05 -0.11
C VAL A 24 -7.41 7.25 0.74
N GLN A 25 -8.35 6.54 0.14
CA GLN A 25 -9.34 5.73 0.86
C GLN A 25 -8.72 4.59 1.70
N TYR A 26 -7.52 4.10 1.34
CA TYR A 26 -6.80 3.06 2.07
C TYR A 26 -5.85 3.65 3.13
N THR A 27 -5.68 4.97 3.18
CA THR A 27 -4.80 5.61 4.15
C THR A 27 -5.43 5.66 5.54
N GLY A 28 -4.60 5.61 6.58
CA GLY A 28 -5.02 5.65 7.97
C GLY A 28 -4.24 4.69 8.87
N SER A 29 -4.61 4.69 10.16
CA SER A 29 -4.08 3.73 11.13
C SER A 29 -4.84 2.41 11.06
N TYR A 30 -4.10 1.32 11.18
CA TYR A 30 -4.58 -0.05 11.25
C TYR A 30 -3.96 -0.72 12.47
N GLU A 31 -4.74 -1.45 13.24
CA GLU A 31 -4.27 -2.08 14.47
C GLU A 31 -4.57 -3.57 14.49
N ILE A 32 -3.67 -4.33 15.13
CA ILE A 32 -3.86 -5.73 15.48
C ILE A 32 -3.19 -5.99 16.84
N ASP A 33 -3.98 -6.37 17.82
CA ASP A 33 -3.56 -6.55 19.22
C ASP A 33 -2.80 -5.33 19.78
N MET A 34 -1.49 -5.46 20.00
CA MET A 34 -0.61 -4.39 20.51
C MET A 34 0.23 -3.73 19.41
N ASN A 35 0.01 -4.09 18.15
CA ASN A 35 0.75 -3.55 17.01
C ASN A 35 -0.10 -2.53 16.26
N GLU A 36 0.50 -1.39 15.93
CA GLU A 36 -0.11 -0.38 15.07
C GLU A 36 0.63 -0.33 13.74
N TYR A 37 -0.10 -0.03 12.68
CA TYR A 37 0.42 0.18 11.34
C TYR A 37 -0.22 1.43 10.76
N TYR A 38 0.55 2.19 9.98
CA TYR A 38 0.03 3.36 9.28
C TYR A 38 0.19 3.17 7.78
N VAL A 39 -0.87 3.43 7.03
CA VAL A 39 -0.88 3.41 5.57
C VAL A 39 -0.95 4.84 5.05
N ALA A 40 0.00 5.19 4.19
CA ALA A 40 0.07 6.47 3.49
C ALA A 40 0.18 6.28 1.97
N THR A 41 0.01 7.36 1.21
CA THR A 41 0.36 7.39 -0.22
C THR A 41 1.79 7.87 -0.43
N TRP A 42 2.50 7.27 -1.38
CA TRP A 42 3.84 7.69 -1.77
C TRP A 42 4.09 7.43 -3.27
N GLU A 43 4.22 8.50 -4.07
CA GLU A 43 4.46 8.43 -5.51
C GLU A 43 3.51 7.45 -6.25
N GLY A 44 2.20 7.60 -6.02
CA GLY A 44 1.16 6.74 -6.60
C GLY A 44 1.17 5.28 -6.11
N LYS A 45 1.77 5.00 -4.95
CA LYS A 45 1.81 3.68 -4.29
C LYS A 45 1.27 3.81 -2.86
N LEU A 46 1.01 2.68 -2.22
CA LEU A 46 0.81 2.65 -0.77
C LEU A 46 2.15 2.42 -0.07
N ALA A 47 2.37 3.17 1.00
CA ALA A 47 3.47 3.00 1.94
C ALA A 47 2.89 2.54 3.28
N LEU A 48 3.33 1.38 3.76
CA LEU A 48 2.95 0.81 5.04
C LEU A 48 4.11 0.98 6.04
N PHE A 49 3.79 1.46 7.23
CA PHE A 49 4.73 1.63 8.33
C PHE A 49 4.24 0.82 9.52
N SER A 50 5.12 0.07 10.18
CA SER A 50 4.83 -0.51 11.49
C SER A 50 5.17 0.49 12.58
N LEU A 51 4.32 0.60 13.61
CA LEU A 51 4.42 1.56 14.70
C LEU A 51 4.31 0.85 16.07
N PRO A 52 5.08 1.31 17.08
CA PRO A 52 6.16 2.29 16.98
C PRO A 52 7.38 1.69 16.26
N SER A 53 8.03 2.46 15.40
CA SER A 53 9.28 2.05 14.74
C SER A 53 10.42 2.99 15.13
N VAL A 54 11.57 2.39 15.43
CA VAL A 54 12.82 3.12 15.75
C VAL A 54 13.34 3.84 14.50
N SER A 55 13.03 3.32 13.32
CA SER A 55 13.35 3.93 12.02
C SER A 55 12.18 3.71 11.05
N PRO A 56 11.21 4.65 10.97
CA PRO A 56 10.06 4.53 10.09
C PRO A 56 10.44 4.28 8.63
N ALA A 57 11.56 4.85 8.18
CA ALA A 57 12.10 4.67 6.85
C ALA A 57 12.58 3.23 6.57
N GLU A 58 13.16 2.54 7.55
CA GLU A 58 13.60 1.14 7.41
C GLU A 58 12.43 0.16 7.51
N SER A 59 11.38 0.50 8.25
CA SER A 59 10.14 -0.30 8.32
C SER A 59 9.17 -0.04 7.16
N MET A 60 9.50 0.85 6.24
CA MET A 60 8.60 1.24 5.15
C MET A 60 8.52 0.14 4.11
N GLN A 61 7.31 -0.36 3.89
CA GLN A 61 7.01 -1.29 2.80
C GLN A 61 6.18 -0.60 1.73
N LEU A 62 6.59 -0.73 0.47
CA LEU A 62 5.86 -0.16 -0.67
C LEU A 62 4.98 -1.19 -1.34
N TYR A 63 3.79 -0.77 -1.76
CA TYR A 63 2.78 -1.62 -2.36
C TYR A 63 2.24 -1.00 -3.64
N LYS A 64 2.27 -1.78 -4.73
CA LYS A 64 1.73 -1.39 -6.03
C LYS A 64 0.29 -1.89 -6.16
N HIS A 65 -0.61 -1.04 -6.64
CA HIS A 65 -1.97 -1.45 -6.99
C HIS A 65 -1.98 -2.47 -8.13
N ILE A 66 -2.79 -3.52 -7.99
CA ILE A 66 -2.97 -4.56 -9.02
C ILE A 66 -4.39 -4.53 -9.60
N GLU A 67 -5.41 -4.77 -8.78
CA GLU A 67 -6.81 -4.80 -9.17
C GLU A 67 -7.70 -4.57 -7.93
N GLY A 68 -8.84 -3.89 -8.10
CA GLY A 68 -9.80 -3.68 -7.01
C GLY A 68 -9.14 -3.15 -5.74
N ASP A 69 -9.41 -3.82 -4.61
CA ASP A 69 -8.83 -3.52 -3.29
C ASP A 69 -7.56 -4.34 -2.99
N LYS A 70 -6.85 -4.80 -4.02
CA LYS A 70 -5.63 -5.62 -3.87
C LYS A 70 -4.39 -4.88 -4.34
N PHE A 71 -3.31 -5.14 -3.64
CA PHE A 71 -2.00 -4.55 -3.82
C PHE A 71 -0.93 -5.62 -3.69
N GLN A 72 0.24 -5.38 -4.28
CA GLN A 72 1.36 -6.30 -4.20
C GLN A 72 2.61 -5.58 -3.72
N ARG A 73 3.30 -6.15 -2.73
CA ARG A 73 4.51 -5.59 -2.14
C ARG A 73 5.60 -5.47 -3.20
N ILE A 74 6.35 -4.38 -3.15
CA ILE A 74 7.59 -4.19 -3.89
C ILE A 74 8.72 -4.51 -2.92
N ARG A 75 9.46 -5.58 -3.19
CA ARG A 75 10.61 -6.00 -2.40
C ARG A 75 11.82 -5.11 -2.71
N GLU A 76 12.86 -5.22 -1.88
CA GLU A 76 14.10 -4.44 -2.03
C GLU A 76 14.80 -4.70 -3.38
N ASP A 77 14.65 -5.90 -3.92
CA ASP A 77 15.17 -6.30 -5.25
C ASP A 77 14.30 -5.80 -6.42
N GLY A 78 13.21 -5.08 -6.13
CA GLY A 78 12.24 -4.59 -7.11
C GLY A 78 11.27 -5.65 -7.62
N ASN A 79 11.37 -6.90 -7.17
CA ASN A 79 10.41 -7.93 -7.51
C ASN A 79 9.11 -7.77 -6.71
N LEU A 80 8.05 -8.37 -7.25
CA LEU A 80 6.75 -8.38 -6.59
C LEU A 80 6.72 -9.47 -5.53
N GLY A 81 6.29 -9.10 -4.33
CA GLY A 81 6.15 -9.97 -3.18
C GLY A 81 4.69 -10.30 -2.88
N GLU A 82 4.37 -10.17 -1.60
CA GLU A 82 3.12 -10.57 -0.97
C GLU A 82 1.94 -9.70 -1.40
N VAL A 83 0.74 -10.29 -1.39
CA VAL A 83 -0.49 -9.55 -1.66
C VAL A 83 -1.03 -8.96 -0.36
N LEU A 84 -1.39 -7.68 -0.44
CA LEU A 84 -2.12 -6.93 0.57
C LEU A 84 -3.52 -6.68 0.02
N SER A 85 -4.55 -7.12 0.72
CA SER A 85 -5.95 -6.85 0.33
C SER A 85 -6.66 -6.04 1.39
N PHE A 86 -7.63 -5.25 0.96
CA PHE A 86 -8.51 -4.50 1.87
C PHE A 86 -9.94 -5.00 1.73
N GLU A 87 -10.68 -4.93 2.83
CA GLU A 87 -12.12 -5.23 2.83
C GLU A 87 -12.92 -3.99 3.21
N ARG A 88 -14.08 -3.88 2.55
CA ARG A 88 -15.02 -2.80 2.74
C ARG A 88 -16.24 -3.26 3.50
N ASP A 89 -16.83 -2.35 4.27
CA ASP A 89 -18.16 -2.54 4.85
C ASP A 89 -19.28 -2.25 3.82
N GLU A 90 -20.55 -2.44 4.22
CA GLU A 90 -21.73 -2.16 3.38
C GLU A 90 -21.79 -0.71 2.82
N PRO A 91 -21.35 0.34 3.54
CA PRO A 91 -21.21 1.69 2.96
C PRO A 91 -19.96 1.87 2.09
N GLY A 92 -19.13 0.84 1.87
CA GLY A 92 -17.99 0.85 0.96
C GLY A 92 -16.71 1.43 1.56
N LYS A 93 -16.66 1.65 2.89
CA LYS A 93 -15.49 2.14 3.59
C LYS A 93 -14.52 1.01 3.91
N ILE A 94 -13.23 1.28 3.79
CA ILE A 94 -12.17 0.34 4.16
C ILE A 94 -12.18 0.13 5.67
N VAL A 95 -12.42 -1.11 6.11
CA VAL A 95 -12.48 -1.47 7.53
C VAL A 95 -11.39 -2.47 7.93
N LEU A 96 -10.91 -3.29 6.99
CA LEU A 96 -9.88 -4.28 7.26
C LEU A 96 -8.76 -4.21 6.22
N MET A 97 -7.56 -4.56 6.67
CA MET A 97 -6.38 -4.82 5.84
C MET A 97 -5.90 -6.25 6.11
N LYS A 98 -5.58 -7.00 5.06
CA LYS A 98 -5.12 -8.38 5.14
C LYS A 98 -3.76 -8.56 4.48
N GLU A 99 -2.77 -9.01 5.25
CA GLU A 99 -1.44 -9.38 4.75
C GLU A 99 -1.30 -10.92 4.75
N GLN A 100 -0.98 -11.50 3.59
CA GLN A 100 -0.69 -12.94 3.40
C GLN A 100 -1.68 -13.93 4.05
N ASP A 101 -2.98 -13.81 3.79
CA ASP A 101 -4.07 -14.68 4.31
C ASP A 101 -4.14 -14.89 5.84
N ASN A 102 -3.21 -14.33 6.62
CA ASN A 102 -2.99 -14.69 8.03
C ASN A 102 -3.05 -13.51 9.01
N TYR A 103 -2.83 -12.28 8.56
CA TYR A 103 -2.91 -11.09 9.43
C TYR A 103 -4.09 -10.22 9.03
N ILE A 104 -5.04 -10.01 9.94
CA ILE A 104 -6.19 -9.13 9.75
C ILE A 104 -6.01 -7.91 10.67
N LEU A 105 -5.86 -6.73 10.08
CA LEU A 105 -5.73 -5.48 10.82
C LEU A 105 -6.99 -4.65 10.66
N THR A 106 -7.45 -4.05 11.76
CA THR A 106 -8.66 -3.22 11.78
C THR A 106 -8.29 -1.77 11.57
N LYS A 107 -8.97 -1.09 10.64
CA LYS A 107 -8.79 0.35 10.45
C LYS A 107 -9.35 1.08 11.67
N VAL A 108 -8.55 1.99 12.23
CA VAL A 108 -8.94 2.79 13.39
C VAL A 108 -9.07 4.25 12.94
N GLU A 109 -10.26 4.82 13.12
CA GLU A 109 -10.48 6.25 12.97
C GLU A 109 -10.07 6.93 14.29
N ARG A 110 -9.00 7.73 14.25
CA ARG A 110 -8.54 8.55 15.38
C ARG A 110 -8.78 10.03 15.11
#